data_AF-A0ABD4T4X8-F1
#
_entry.id   AF-A0ABD4T4X8-F1
#
_cell.length_a   1.000
_cell.length_b   1.000
_cell.length_c   1.000
_cell.angle_alpha   90.00
_cell.angle_beta   90.00
_cell.angle_gamma   90.00
#
_symmetry.space_group_name_H-M   'P 1'
#
loop_
_entity.id
_entity.type
_entity.pdbx_description
1 polymer ?
#
loop_
_entity_poly.entity_id
_entity_poly.type
_entity_poly.pdbx_seq_one_letter_code
_entity_poly.pdbx_strand_id
1 'polypeptide(L)'
;MENRSKRWPVLIILGFSCLAFISLSLIPILGGLFNSSESVNGNPALTASAEQTRLEEEERGYQLVVDREPENQTALQGLFETRAKLIQLGARQPKDLIDPLSRLKDLNPDQPDYAVLLAQTHQQAGDREAAATAYREVLDRQPGNTNALQGLVALFLAENRASAAEELLQSTLAAAKATAEPAVDTTAVQLILGDVYIEQQKYSEALAIYNSLIQLDGQDFRPLVGKAVALRAQGNEAEAKPLFASAEKIAPAQFKDQIRQLASQPGQSELSPRPAAP
;
A
#
# COMPACT_ATOMS: atom_id res chain seq x y z
N MET A 1 30.20 1.51 -0.08
CA MET A 1 28.98 2.01 0.59
C MET A 1 27.93 2.16 -0.49
N GLU A 2 27.18 1.09 -0.75
CA GLU A 2 26.32 0.99 -1.93
C GLU A 2 24.86 1.25 -1.54
N ASN A 3 24.27 2.23 -2.21
CA ASN A 3 22.98 2.82 -1.91
C ASN A 3 21.84 1.83 -2.21
N ARG A 4 21.41 1.04 -1.21
CA ARG A 4 20.27 0.10 -1.27
C ARG A 4 18.89 0.80 -1.21
N SER A 5 18.75 2.02 -1.71
CA SER A 5 17.43 2.66 -1.76
C SER A 5 16.67 2.16 -2.99
N LYS A 6 15.51 1.52 -2.75
CA LYS A 6 14.48 1.06 -3.71
C LYS A 6 14.54 -0.43 -4.07
N ARG A 7 13.97 -1.26 -3.21
CA ARG A 7 13.45 -2.58 -3.54
C ARG A 7 12.11 -2.70 -2.83
N TRP A 8 10.99 -2.52 -3.54
CA TRP A 8 9.64 -2.98 -3.13
C TRP A 8 8.68 -2.86 -4.32
N PRO A 9 8.27 -4.00 -4.90
CA PRO A 9 7.16 -3.99 -5.85
C PRO A 9 5.89 -4.75 -5.37
N VAL A 10 5.98 -5.73 -4.47
CA VAL A 10 4.85 -6.66 -4.18
C VAL A 10 3.96 -6.22 -3.02
N LEU A 11 4.54 -5.64 -1.95
CA LEU A 11 3.79 -4.93 -0.91
C LEU A 11 2.88 -3.83 -1.49
N ILE A 12 3.15 -3.34 -2.70
CA ILE A 12 2.35 -2.34 -3.41
C ILE A 12 1.06 -2.95 -4.01
N ILE A 13 1.01 -4.25 -4.30
CA ILE A 13 -0.19 -4.88 -4.91
C ILE A 13 -1.26 -5.18 -3.86
N LEU A 14 -0.84 -5.51 -2.64
CA LEU A 14 -1.72 -5.95 -1.55
C LEU A 14 -2.12 -4.84 -0.56
N GLY A 15 -1.45 -3.68 -0.60
CA GLY A 15 -1.64 -2.57 0.37
C GLY A 15 -2.20 -1.27 -0.20
N PHE A 16 -2.65 -1.23 -1.46
CA PHE A 16 -3.16 -0.01 -2.09
C PHE A 16 -4.69 -0.07 -2.27
N SER A 17 -5.44 0.07 -1.17
CA SER A 17 -6.85 0.47 -1.23
C SER A 17 -7.08 1.98 -1.03
N CYS A 18 -6.04 2.82 -0.90
CA CYS A 18 -6.21 4.27 -0.72
C CYS A 18 -5.24 5.16 -1.51
N LEU A 19 -4.57 4.65 -2.54
CA LEU A 19 -3.78 5.49 -3.44
C LEU A 19 -4.17 5.15 -4.88
N ALA A 20 -5.37 5.60 -5.25
CA ALA A 20 -5.80 5.64 -6.63
C ALA A 20 -4.83 6.56 -7.40
N PHE A 21 -4.06 5.95 -8.28
CA PHE A 21 -3.31 6.55 -9.36
C PHE A 21 -4.24 7.46 -10.19
N ILE A 22 -3.84 8.72 -10.44
CA ILE A 22 -4.25 9.42 -11.65
C ILE A 22 -3.12 9.26 -12.66
N SER A 23 -3.24 8.24 -13.51
CA SER A 23 -2.53 8.20 -14.78
C SER A 23 -3.15 9.24 -15.72
N LEU A 24 -2.46 10.36 -15.96
CA LEU A 24 -2.74 11.20 -17.14
C LEU A 24 -2.32 10.40 -18.38
N SER A 25 -3.29 9.87 -19.12
CA SER A 25 -3.08 9.45 -20.51
C SER A 25 -3.89 10.37 -21.41
N LEU A 26 -3.19 11.33 -22.01
CA LEU A 26 -3.61 12.07 -23.20
C LEU A 26 -3.61 11.14 -24.40
N ILE A 27 -4.76 10.96 -25.06
CA ILE A 27 -4.86 10.82 -26.52
C ILE A 27 -6.13 11.56 -27.00
N PRO A 28 -6.02 12.49 -27.98
CA PRO A 28 -7.18 13.15 -28.58
C PRO A 28 -7.69 12.33 -29.77
N ILE A 29 -9.00 12.06 -29.83
CA ILE A 29 -9.67 11.55 -31.03
C ILE A 29 -10.62 12.63 -31.57
N LEU A 30 -10.16 13.26 -32.64
CA LEU A 30 -10.83 14.02 -33.70
C LEU A 30 -12.35 14.26 -33.59
N GLY A 31 -12.68 15.52 -33.28
CA GLY A 31 -13.63 16.45 -33.95
C GLY A 31 -14.93 15.97 -34.62
N GLY A 32 -16.04 16.62 -34.23
CA GLY A 32 -17.22 16.75 -35.09
C GLY A 32 -18.51 17.24 -34.41
N LEU A 33 -18.69 18.57 -34.37
CA LEU A 33 -19.98 19.29 -34.29
C LEU A 33 -20.78 19.18 -32.97
N PHE A 34 -20.53 20.07 -32.02
CA PHE A 34 -21.54 21.02 -31.52
C PHE A 34 -20.88 22.11 -30.67
N ASN A 35 -21.24 23.34 -30.99
CA ASN A 35 -20.71 24.59 -30.49
C ASN A 35 -21.36 24.94 -29.14
N SER A 36 -20.58 25.01 -28.07
CA SER A 36 -20.84 25.86 -26.90
C SER A 36 -19.50 26.17 -26.27
N SER A 37 -19.08 27.41 -26.49
CA SER A 37 -17.85 28.02 -26.06
C SER A 37 -17.78 28.14 -24.54
N GLU A 38 -17.01 27.27 -23.90
CA GLU A 38 -16.19 27.58 -22.72
C GLU A 38 -14.90 26.77 -22.80
N SER A 39 -13.90 27.34 -23.48
CA SER A 39 -12.53 26.86 -23.37
C SER A 39 -12.03 27.11 -21.96
N VAL A 40 -12.16 26.12 -21.08
CA VAL A 40 -11.32 26.05 -19.87
C VAL A 40 -9.92 25.63 -20.34
N ASN A 41 -9.22 26.59 -20.96
CA ASN A 41 -7.78 26.53 -21.13
C ASN A 41 -7.17 27.03 -19.81
N GLY A 42 -7.42 26.27 -18.74
CA GLY A 42 -6.86 26.52 -17.42
C GLY A 42 -5.42 26.03 -17.40
N ASN A 43 -4.48 26.93 -17.13
CA ASN A 43 -3.10 26.55 -16.86
C ASN A 43 -3.11 25.59 -15.65
N PRO A 44 -2.59 24.35 -15.72
CA PRO A 44 -2.72 23.37 -14.63
C PRO A 44 -2.17 23.86 -13.28
N ALA A 45 -1.19 24.76 -13.33
CA ALA A 45 -0.64 25.42 -12.15
C ALA A 45 -1.62 26.41 -11.49
N LEU A 46 -2.46 27.11 -12.28
CA LEU A 46 -3.47 28.04 -11.77
C LEU A 46 -4.67 27.31 -11.18
N THR A 47 -5.03 26.14 -11.73
CA THR A 47 -6.09 25.30 -11.16
C THR A 47 -5.63 24.62 -9.87
N ALA A 48 -4.37 24.15 -9.81
CA ALA A 48 -3.79 23.60 -8.59
C ALA A 48 -3.65 24.64 -7.47
N SER A 49 -3.24 25.87 -7.78
CA SER A 49 -3.13 26.94 -6.77
C SER A 49 -4.49 27.40 -6.24
N ALA A 50 -5.51 27.47 -7.11
CA ALA A 50 -6.87 27.81 -6.69
C ALA A 50 -7.48 26.70 -5.82
N GLU A 51 -7.25 25.43 -6.18
CA GLU A 51 -7.69 24.28 -5.39
C GLU A 51 -7.02 24.24 -4.01
N GLN A 52 -5.70 24.46 -3.95
CA GLN A 52 -4.98 24.55 -2.68
C GLN A 52 -5.57 25.66 -1.79
N THR A 53 -5.81 26.85 -2.35
CA THR A 53 -6.38 27.98 -1.58
C THR A 53 -7.75 27.63 -1.01
N ARG A 54 -8.61 27.01 -1.81
CA ARG A 54 -9.94 26.55 -1.37
C ARG A 54 -9.84 25.53 -0.22
N LEU A 55 -8.95 24.56 -0.33
CA LEU A 55 -8.73 23.56 0.71
C LEU A 55 -8.15 24.16 2.00
N GLU A 56 -7.30 25.18 1.91
CA GLU A 56 -6.80 25.89 3.09
C GLU A 56 -7.90 26.70 3.80
N GLU A 57 -8.85 27.28 3.07
CA GLU A 57 -10.03 27.92 3.66
C GLU A 57 -10.96 26.91 4.32
N GLU A 58 -11.19 25.76 3.67
CA GLU A 58 -11.96 24.65 4.22
C GLU A 58 -11.32 24.11 5.51
N GLU A 59 -9.99 23.92 5.52
CA GLU A 59 -9.23 23.49 6.70
C GLU A 59 -9.44 24.47 7.87
N ARG A 60 -9.36 25.79 7.62
CA ARG A 60 -9.63 26.81 8.65
C ARG A 60 -11.05 26.72 9.18
N GLY A 61 -12.03 26.47 8.29
CA GLY A 61 -13.42 26.27 8.65
C GLY A 61 -13.62 25.08 9.60
N TYR A 62 -13.10 23.91 9.25
CA TYR A 62 -13.19 22.73 10.12
C TYR A 62 -12.42 22.92 11.43
N GLN A 63 -11.22 23.51 11.38
CA GLN A 63 -10.43 23.77 12.59
C GLN A 63 -11.20 24.66 13.57
N LEU A 64 -11.91 25.69 13.10
CA LEU A 64 -12.74 26.54 13.97
C LEU A 64 -13.87 25.76 14.66
N VAL A 65 -14.46 24.78 13.97
CA VAL A 65 -15.48 23.91 14.58
C VAL A 65 -14.83 22.98 15.61
N VAL A 66 -13.70 22.35 15.27
CA VAL A 66 -12.95 21.47 16.19
C VAL A 66 -12.47 22.20 17.44
N ASP A 67 -12.08 23.48 17.32
CA ASP A 67 -11.66 24.30 18.45
C ASP A 67 -12.82 24.61 19.41
N ARG A 68 -14.05 24.70 18.90
CA ARG A 68 -15.27 24.95 19.68
C ARG A 68 -15.92 23.68 20.21
N GLU A 69 -15.89 22.63 19.40
CA GLU A 69 -16.52 21.33 19.65
C GLU A 69 -15.47 20.22 19.44
N PRO A 70 -14.65 19.95 20.47
CA PRO A 70 -13.53 19.02 20.33
C PRO A 70 -13.90 17.59 19.93
N GLU A 71 -15.11 17.15 20.22
CA GLU A 71 -15.54 15.78 19.91
C GLU A 71 -16.45 15.72 18.68
N ASN A 72 -16.55 16.82 17.91
CA ASN A 72 -17.36 16.85 16.69
C ASN A 72 -16.70 15.97 15.60
N GLN A 73 -17.23 14.75 15.46
CA GLN A 73 -16.71 13.75 14.53
C GLN A 73 -16.77 14.21 13.07
N THR A 74 -17.81 14.92 12.66
CA THR A 74 -17.94 15.43 11.29
C THR A 74 -16.84 16.46 10.98
N ALA A 75 -16.57 17.37 11.93
CA ALA A 75 -15.51 18.35 11.78
C ALA A 75 -14.11 17.70 11.78
N LEU A 76 -13.90 16.67 12.61
CA LEU A 76 -12.64 15.91 12.63
C LEU A 76 -12.42 15.12 11.32
N GLN A 77 -13.47 14.49 10.78
CA GLN A 77 -13.42 13.80 9.49
C GLN A 77 -13.14 14.78 8.35
N GLY A 78 -13.87 15.90 8.30
CA GLY A 78 -13.63 16.97 7.33
C GLY A 78 -12.20 17.51 7.41
N LEU A 79 -11.71 17.78 8.62
CA LEU A 79 -10.34 18.25 8.84
C LEU A 79 -9.30 17.22 8.36
N PHE A 80 -9.48 15.93 8.67
CA PHE A 80 -8.63 14.84 8.19
C PHE A 80 -8.61 14.77 6.66
N GLU A 81 -9.78 14.74 6.01
CA GLU A 81 -9.90 14.62 4.56
C GLU A 81 -9.28 15.82 3.83
N THR A 82 -9.55 17.04 4.31
CA THR A 82 -8.98 18.27 3.73
C THR A 82 -7.47 18.30 3.88
N ARG A 83 -6.93 17.95 5.06
CA ARG A 83 -5.46 17.86 5.25
C ARG A 83 -4.84 16.77 4.39
N ALA A 84 -5.49 15.62 4.20
CA ALA A 84 -5.01 14.55 3.33
C ALA A 84 -4.89 15.03 1.87
N LYS A 85 -5.88 15.77 1.37
CA LYS A 85 -5.81 16.41 0.04
C LYS A 85 -4.68 17.44 -0.05
N LEU A 86 -4.51 18.29 0.98
CA LEU A 86 -3.40 19.25 1.03
C LEU A 86 -2.02 18.58 1.05
N ILE A 87 -1.88 17.42 1.69
CA ILE A 87 -0.64 16.61 1.64
C ILE A 87 -0.36 16.11 0.22
N GLN A 88 -1.39 15.67 -0.52
CA GLN A 88 -1.24 15.26 -1.93
C GLN A 88 -0.76 16.42 -2.82
N LEU A 89 -1.15 17.65 -2.49
CA LEU A 89 -0.69 18.88 -3.16
C LEU A 89 0.69 19.37 -2.65
N GLY A 90 1.25 18.76 -1.61
CA GLY A 90 2.50 19.18 -0.98
C GLY A 90 2.39 20.43 -0.08
N ALA A 91 1.18 20.86 0.25
CA ALA A 91 0.89 22.04 1.06
C ALA A 91 0.86 21.76 2.59
N ARG A 92 0.79 20.48 2.97
CA ARG A 92 0.80 19.99 4.36
C ARG A 92 1.72 18.78 4.50
N GLN A 93 2.06 18.43 5.72
CA GLN A 93 2.91 17.30 6.06
C GLN A 93 2.09 16.16 6.66
N PRO A 94 2.49 14.88 6.51
CA PRO A 94 1.76 13.73 7.08
C PRO A 94 1.45 13.89 8.58
N LYS A 95 2.39 14.45 9.36
CA LYS A 95 2.20 14.70 10.80
C LYS A 95 0.97 15.55 11.13
N ASP A 96 0.46 16.36 10.21
CA ASP A 96 -0.70 17.23 10.42
C ASP A 96 -2.01 16.41 10.52
N LEU A 97 -1.99 15.12 10.16
CA LEU A 97 -3.11 14.18 10.33
C LEU A 97 -3.15 13.49 11.70
N ILE A 98 -2.08 13.56 12.50
CA ILE A 98 -1.96 12.80 13.75
C ILE A 98 -3.05 13.20 14.75
N ASP A 99 -3.26 14.49 14.99
CA ASP A 99 -4.28 14.97 15.93
C ASP A 99 -5.71 14.55 15.54
N PRO A 100 -6.21 14.85 14.32
CA PRO A 100 -7.57 14.45 13.96
C PRO A 100 -7.74 12.93 13.94
N LEU A 101 -6.73 12.16 13.49
CA LEU A 101 -6.80 10.70 13.50
C LEU A 101 -6.79 10.10 14.91
N SER A 102 -5.99 10.65 15.84
CA SER A 102 -5.98 10.20 17.23
C SER A 102 -7.36 10.36 17.86
N ARG A 103 -8.00 11.50 17.65
CA ARG A 103 -9.33 11.78 18.20
C ARG A 103 -10.41 10.94 17.52
N LEU A 104 -10.32 10.74 16.21
CA LEU A 104 -11.23 9.84 15.50
C LEU A 104 -11.09 8.39 15.96
N LYS A 105 -9.87 7.91 16.22
CA LYS A 105 -9.61 6.60 16.83
C LYS A 105 -10.27 6.50 18.21
N ASP A 106 -10.08 7.51 19.06
CA ASP A 106 -10.60 7.49 20.44
C ASP A 106 -12.13 7.55 20.48
N LEU A 107 -12.76 8.31 19.56
CA LEU A 107 -14.21 8.38 19.41
C LEU A 107 -14.82 7.14 18.76
N ASN A 108 -14.03 6.36 18.01
CA ASN A 108 -14.49 5.19 17.26
C ASN A 108 -13.62 3.95 17.58
N PRO A 109 -13.60 3.47 18.83
CA PRO A 109 -12.70 2.38 19.25
C PRO A 109 -12.96 1.04 18.55
N ASP A 110 -14.15 0.88 17.97
CA ASP A 110 -14.58 -0.31 17.21
C ASP A 110 -14.24 -0.21 15.71
N GLN A 111 -13.75 0.94 15.24
CA GLN A 111 -13.31 1.15 13.86
C GLN A 111 -11.78 1.13 13.80
N PRO A 112 -11.17 -0.05 13.51
CA PRO A 112 -9.71 -0.20 13.51
C PRO A 112 -9.03 0.68 12.46
N ASP A 113 -9.77 1.10 11.41
CA ASP A 113 -9.24 1.85 10.28
C ASP A 113 -8.60 3.17 10.69
N TYR A 114 -9.17 3.88 11.67
CA TYR A 114 -8.54 5.12 12.17
C TYR A 114 -7.22 4.85 12.90
N ALA A 115 -7.13 3.76 13.66
CA ALA A 115 -5.88 3.35 14.31
C ALA A 115 -4.82 2.90 13.29
N VAL A 116 -5.23 2.19 12.23
CA VAL A 116 -4.35 1.80 11.12
C VAL A 116 -3.87 3.04 10.36
N LEU A 117 -4.75 3.98 10.02
CA LEU A 117 -4.40 5.23 9.36
C LEU A 117 -3.46 6.08 10.22
N LEU A 118 -3.67 6.11 11.53
CA LEU A 118 -2.77 6.78 12.47
C LEU A 118 -1.37 6.13 12.45
N ALA A 119 -1.30 4.80 12.50
CA ALA A 119 -0.03 4.08 12.40
C ALA A 119 0.71 4.37 11.08
N GLN A 120 -0.01 4.34 9.95
CA GLN A 120 0.53 4.72 8.64
C GLN A 120 1.03 6.16 8.61
N THR A 121 0.30 7.07 9.26
CA THR A 121 0.65 8.49 9.36
C THR A 121 1.95 8.67 10.15
N HIS A 122 2.11 8.01 11.29
CA HIS A 122 3.37 8.02 12.04
C HIS A 122 4.52 7.47 11.20
N GLN A 123 4.30 6.39 10.46
CA GLN A 123 5.31 5.81 9.57
C GLN A 123 5.73 6.80 8.47
N GLN A 124 4.78 7.50 7.84
CA GLN A 124 5.06 8.52 6.83
C GLN A 124 5.75 9.77 7.41
N ALA A 125 5.42 10.12 8.66
CA ALA A 125 6.09 11.19 9.41
C ALA A 125 7.50 10.80 9.89
N GLY A 126 7.91 9.55 9.71
CA GLY A 126 9.22 9.02 10.13
C GLY A 126 9.26 8.52 11.58
N ASP A 127 8.14 8.57 12.30
CA ASP A 127 7.99 8.09 13.67
C ASP A 127 7.67 6.58 13.68
N ARG A 128 8.71 5.78 13.43
CA ARG A 128 8.57 4.32 13.28
C ARG A 128 8.14 3.63 14.57
N GLU A 129 8.55 4.16 15.72
CA GLU A 129 8.21 3.58 17.02
C GLU A 129 6.72 3.74 17.31
N ALA A 130 6.18 4.96 17.14
CA ALA A 130 4.75 5.19 17.32
C ALA A 130 3.92 4.39 16.29
N ALA A 131 4.39 4.30 15.04
CA ALA A 131 3.74 3.49 14.02
C ALA A 131 3.67 2.01 14.42
N ALA A 132 4.80 1.43 14.87
CA ALA A 132 4.85 0.04 15.29
C ALA A 132 3.94 -0.23 16.51
N THR A 133 3.89 0.70 17.47
CA THR A 133 2.99 0.61 18.63
C THR A 133 1.53 0.64 18.20
N ALA A 134 1.14 1.60 17.36
CA ALA A 134 -0.23 1.71 16.86
C ALA A 134 -0.66 0.48 16.04
N TYR A 135 0.20 -0.09 15.20
CA TYR A 135 -0.11 -1.34 14.51
C TYR A 135 -0.31 -2.52 15.48
N ARG A 136 0.54 -2.65 16.51
CA ARG A 136 0.38 -3.71 17.52
C ARG A 136 -0.94 -3.58 18.28
N GLU A 137 -1.33 -2.36 18.68
CA GLU A 137 -2.62 -2.13 19.33
C GLU A 137 -3.81 -2.60 18.48
N VAL A 138 -3.74 -2.40 17.16
CA VAL A 138 -4.76 -2.93 16.23
C VAL A 138 -4.74 -4.46 16.23
N LEU A 139 -3.56 -5.07 16.14
CA LEU A 139 -3.39 -6.53 16.08
C LEU A 139 -3.76 -7.24 17.38
N ASP A 140 -3.58 -6.59 18.54
CA ASP A 140 -4.00 -7.12 19.84
C ASP A 140 -5.53 -7.30 19.92
N ARG A 141 -6.28 -6.43 19.24
CA ARG A 141 -7.75 -6.51 19.17
C ARG A 141 -8.23 -7.32 17.98
N GLN A 142 -7.51 -7.24 16.87
CA GLN A 142 -7.86 -7.86 15.60
C GLN A 142 -6.61 -8.52 14.98
N PRO A 143 -6.24 -9.73 15.43
CA PRO A 143 -5.05 -10.43 14.94
C PRO A 143 -5.05 -10.66 13.41
N GLY A 144 -6.24 -10.67 12.80
CA GLY A 144 -6.43 -10.83 11.36
C GLY A 144 -6.45 -9.54 10.55
N ASN A 145 -6.20 -8.37 11.16
CA ASN A 145 -6.21 -7.11 10.43
C ASN A 145 -5.01 -7.04 9.46
N THR A 146 -5.27 -7.37 8.20
CA THR A 146 -4.25 -7.47 7.15
C THR A 146 -3.49 -6.16 6.94
N ASN A 147 -4.15 -5.00 7.05
CA ASN A 147 -3.50 -3.70 6.87
C ASN A 147 -2.47 -3.43 7.99
N ALA A 148 -2.82 -3.76 9.24
CA ALA A 148 -1.90 -3.63 10.35
C ALA A 148 -0.73 -4.64 10.27
N LEU A 149 -1.00 -5.89 9.86
CA LEU A 149 0.05 -6.89 9.62
C LEU A 149 1.03 -6.42 8.56
N GLN A 150 0.53 -5.96 7.40
CA GLN A 150 1.37 -5.44 6.32
C GLN A 150 2.21 -4.25 6.77
N GLY A 151 1.60 -3.29 7.47
CA GLY A 151 2.30 -2.11 7.98
C GLY A 151 3.43 -2.45 8.95
N LEU A 152 3.16 -3.34 9.91
CA LEU A 152 4.17 -3.76 10.88
C LEU A 152 5.29 -4.61 10.25
N VAL A 153 4.95 -5.51 9.32
CA VAL A 153 5.91 -6.27 8.53
C VAL A 153 6.79 -5.34 7.70
N ALA A 154 6.20 -4.35 7.02
CA ALA A 154 6.91 -3.36 6.24
C ALA A 154 7.92 -2.57 7.10
N LEU A 155 7.54 -2.19 8.33
CA LEU A 155 8.45 -1.56 9.29
C LEU A 155 9.61 -2.50 9.67
N PHE A 156 9.32 -3.76 10.02
CA PHE A 156 10.36 -4.73 10.36
C PHE A 156 11.34 -4.97 9.20
N LEU A 157 10.84 -5.08 7.96
CA LEU A 157 11.70 -5.24 6.79
C LEU A 157 12.58 -4.00 6.56
N ALA A 158 12.02 -2.80 6.71
CA ALA A 158 12.79 -1.54 6.60
C ALA A 158 13.88 -1.42 7.68
N GLU A 159 13.71 -2.08 8.82
CA GLU A 159 14.68 -2.17 9.92
C GLU A 159 15.65 -3.36 9.79
N ASN A 160 15.61 -4.12 8.69
CA ASN A 160 16.34 -5.39 8.49
C ASN A 160 16.02 -6.46 9.55
N ARG A 161 14.81 -6.45 10.09
CA ARG A 161 14.28 -7.40 11.09
C ARG A 161 13.36 -8.44 10.45
N ALA A 162 13.78 -9.03 9.34
CA ALA A 162 12.94 -9.97 8.57
C ALA A 162 12.50 -11.20 9.39
N SER A 163 13.33 -11.67 10.33
CA SER A 163 12.95 -12.77 11.24
C SER A 163 11.80 -12.41 12.17
N ALA A 164 11.70 -11.14 12.63
CA ALA A 164 10.58 -10.69 13.45
C ALA A 164 9.28 -10.60 12.64
N ALA A 165 9.38 -10.22 11.35
CA ALA A 165 8.24 -10.26 10.44
C ALA A 165 7.75 -11.70 10.19
N GLU A 166 8.67 -12.63 9.98
CA GLU A 166 8.35 -14.06 9.84
C GLU A 166 7.66 -14.61 11.09
N GLU A 167 8.21 -14.35 12.28
CA GLU A 167 7.62 -14.81 13.56
C GLU A 167 6.21 -14.24 13.78
N LEU A 168 6.00 -12.95 13.50
CA LEU A 168 4.68 -12.32 13.58
C LEU A 168 3.65 -13.02 12.68
N LEU A 169 4.01 -13.30 11.43
CA LEU A 169 3.09 -13.92 10.47
C LEU A 169 2.84 -15.40 10.79
N GLN A 170 3.88 -16.14 11.19
CA GLN A 170 3.74 -17.54 11.60
C GLN A 170 2.89 -17.70 12.86
N SER A 171 3.09 -16.84 13.86
CA SER A 171 2.25 -16.84 15.08
C SER A 171 0.80 -16.47 14.77
N THR A 172 0.56 -15.52 13.87
CA THR A 172 -0.78 -15.17 13.39
C THR A 172 -1.47 -16.37 12.71
N LEU A 173 -0.77 -17.09 11.82
CA LEU A 173 -1.30 -18.30 11.18
C LEU A 173 -1.56 -19.44 12.16
N ALA A 174 -0.67 -19.61 13.15
CA ALA A 174 -0.82 -20.63 14.20
C ALA A 174 -2.05 -20.34 15.07
N ALA A 175 -2.25 -19.08 15.46
CA ALA A 175 -3.42 -18.63 16.22
C ALA A 175 -4.71 -18.85 15.42
N ALA A 176 -4.73 -18.47 14.13
CA ALA A 176 -5.87 -18.67 13.24
C ALA A 176 -6.28 -20.15 13.12
N LYS A 177 -5.30 -21.06 13.12
CA LYS A 177 -5.56 -22.51 13.09
C LYS A 177 -6.10 -23.05 14.42
N ALA A 178 -5.74 -22.43 15.53
CA ALA A 178 -6.17 -22.85 16.87
C ALA A 178 -7.60 -22.38 17.20
N THR A 179 -8.08 -21.32 16.55
CA THR A 179 -9.45 -20.80 16.71
C THR A 179 -10.39 -21.39 15.66
N ALA A 180 -11.60 -21.77 16.08
CA ALA A 180 -12.64 -22.25 15.14
C ALA A 180 -13.32 -21.12 14.36
N GLU A 181 -13.00 -19.85 14.67
CA GLU A 181 -13.61 -18.69 14.03
C GLU A 181 -12.74 -18.14 12.89
N PRO A 182 -13.32 -17.85 11.71
CA PRO A 182 -12.60 -17.37 10.53
C PRO A 182 -12.31 -15.86 10.63
N ALA A 183 -11.74 -15.39 11.75
CA ALA A 183 -11.44 -13.97 11.95
C ALA A 183 -10.18 -13.51 11.18
N VAL A 184 -9.36 -14.46 10.70
CA VAL A 184 -8.11 -14.19 10.00
C VAL A 184 -8.20 -14.70 8.56
N ASP A 185 -7.96 -13.82 7.59
CA ASP A 185 -7.75 -14.22 6.20
C ASP A 185 -6.37 -14.87 6.07
N THR A 186 -6.30 -16.18 6.26
CA THR A 186 -5.04 -16.93 6.21
C THR A 186 -4.37 -16.85 4.84
N THR A 187 -5.14 -16.69 3.76
CA THR A 187 -4.59 -16.52 2.40
C THR A 187 -3.82 -15.21 2.31
N ALA A 188 -4.40 -14.11 2.80
CA ALA A 188 -3.71 -12.82 2.84
C ALA A 188 -2.44 -12.87 3.70
N VAL A 189 -2.49 -13.51 4.87
CA VAL A 189 -1.31 -13.65 5.75
C VAL A 189 -0.21 -14.51 5.09
N GLN A 190 -0.59 -15.59 4.40
CA GLN A 190 0.35 -16.43 3.66
C GLN A 190 1.01 -15.68 2.49
N LEU A 191 0.27 -14.83 1.77
CA LEU A 191 0.84 -13.98 0.72
C LEU A 191 1.93 -13.06 1.28
N ILE A 192 1.66 -12.39 2.41
CA ILE A 192 2.65 -11.52 3.07
C ILE A 192 3.87 -12.32 3.54
N LEU A 193 3.67 -13.55 4.06
CA LEU A 193 4.77 -14.42 4.47
C LEU A 193 5.64 -14.85 3.28
N GLY A 194 5.02 -15.13 2.13
CA GLY A 194 5.73 -15.38 0.87
C GLY A 194 6.65 -14.21 0.51
N ASP A 195 6.15 -12.98 0.61
CA ASP A 195 6.95 -11.77 0.33
C ASP A 195 8.12 -11.62 1.31
N VAL A 196 7.89 -11.88 2.59
CA VAL A 196 8.95 -11.90 3.63
C VAL A 196 10.01 -12.95 3.31
N TYR A 197 9.64 -14.12 2.80
CA TYR A 197 10.59 -15.14 2.37
C TYR A 197 11.39 -14.73 1.13
N ILE A 198 10.80 -14.03 0.17
CA ILE A 198 11.54 -13.44 -0.95
C ILE A 198 12.62 -12.48 -0.45
N GLU A 199 12.28 -11.58 0.49
CA GLU A 199 13.24 -10.63 1.07
C GLU A 199 14.38 -11.32 1.84
N GLN A 200 14.09 -12.47 2.46
CA GLN A 200 15.09 -13.32 3.11
C GLN A 200 15.87 -14.22 2.14
N GLN A 201 15.59 -14.18 0.84
CA GLN A 201 16.12 -15.09 -0.18
C GLN A 201 15.77 -16.58 0.06
N LYS A 202 14.76 -16.83 0.89
CA LYS A 202 14.16 -18.15 1.15
C LYS A 202 13.19 -18.52 0.02
N TYR A 203 13.71 -18.58 -1.21
CA TYR A 203 12.87 -18.70 -2.41
C TYR A 203 12.09 -20.02 -2.46
N SER A 204 12.65 -21.12 -1.95
CA SER A 204 11.96 -22.42 -1.86
C SER A 204 10.68 -22.34 -1.03
N GLU A 205 10.75 -21.68 0.13
CA GLU A 205 9.64 -21.50 1.05
C GLU A 205 8.57 -20.57 0.47
N ALA A 206 9.00 -19.47 -0.16
CA ALA A 206 8.10 -18.57 -0.88
C ALA A 206 7.32 -19.31 -1.99
N LEU A 207 8.03 -20.07 -2.84
CA LEU A 207 7.43 -20.83 -3.93
C LEU A 207 6.48 -21.92 -3.42
N ALA A 208 6.81 -22.58 -2.30
CA ALA A 208 5.91 -23.56 -1.68
C ALA A 208 4.58 -22.93 -1.26
N ILE A 209 4.63 -21.75 -0.62
CA ILE A 209 3.42 -20.99 -0.25
C ILE A 209 2.60 -20.65 -1.50
N TYR A 210 3.20 -19.99 -2.50
CA TYR A 210 2.43 -19.55 -3.65
C TYR A 210 1.86 -20.73 -4.46
N ASN A 211 2.60 -21.83 -4.60
CA ASN A 211 2.09 -23.04 -5.26
C ASN A 211 0.87 -23.62 -4.51
N SER A 212 0.91 -23.65 -3.18
CA SER A 212 -0.22 -24.10 -2.37
C SER A 212 -1.45 -23.19 -2.56
N LEU A 213 -1.25 -21.87 -2.61
CA LEU A 213 -2.33 -20.91 -2.81
C LEU A 213 -2.92 -21.00 -4.23
N ILE A 214 -2.09 -21.19 -5.26
CA ILE A 214 -2.55 -21.41 -6.65
C ILE A 214 -3.38 -22.70 -6.76
N GLN A 215 -3.02 -23.74 -6.02
CA GLN A 215 -3.79 -24.99 -5.99
C GLN A 215 -5.14 -24.83 -5.27
N LEU A 216 -5.18 -23.99 -4.23
CA LEU A 216 -6.39 -23.69 -3.47
C LEU A 216 -7.38 -22.88 -4.31
N ASP A 217 -6.92 -21.82 -4.96
CA ASP A 217 -7.71 -20.98 -5.85
C ASP A 217 -6.88 -20.56 -7.08
N GLY A 218 -7.11 -21.25 -8.20
CA GLY A 218 -6.45 -20.95 -9.47
C GLY A 218 -6.93 -19.65 -10.14
N GLN A 219 -8.00 -19.03 -9.64
CA GLN A 219 -8.53 -17.75 -10.16
C GLN A 219 -8.02 -16.54 -9.37
N ASP A 220 -7.31 -16.77 -8.25
CA ASP A 220 -6.61 -15.71 -7.55
C ASP A 220 -5.31 -15.35 -8.28
N PHE A 221 -5.25 -14.13 -8.80
CA PHE A 221 -4.07 -13.64 -9.49
C PHE A 221 -2.90 -13.34 -8.54
N ARG A 222 -3.14 -13.09 -7.25
CA ARG A 222 -2.12 -12.59 -6.31
C ARG A 222 -0.99 -13.61 -6.08
N PRO A 223 -1.27 -14.91 -5.83
CA PRO A 223 -0.22 -15.93 -5.74
C PRO A 223 0.58 -16.12 -7.05
N LEU A 224 -0.04 -15.95 -8.22
CA LEU A 224 0.67 -16.01 -9.51
C LEU A 224 1.69 -14.88 -9.63
N VAL A 225 1.31 -13.67 -9.22
CA VAL A 225 2.24 -12.54 -9.18
C VAL A 225 3.37 -12.78 -8.16
N GLY A 226 3.03 -13.22 -6.95
CA GLY A 226 4.04 -13.54 -5.92
C GLY A 226 5.05 -14.58 -6.40
N LYS A 227 4.57 -15.67 -7.03
CA LYS A 227 5.43 -16.71 -7.63
C LYS A 227 6.31 -16.15 -8.75
N ALA A 228 5.76 -15.32 -9.63
CA ALA A 228 6.53 -14.68 -10.70
C ALA A 228 7.67 -13.81 -10.13
N VAL A 229 7.38 -13.05 -9.07
CA VAL A 229 8.38 -12.20 -8.42
C VAL A 229 9.44 -13.04 -7.70
N ALA A 230 9.07 -14.13 -7.03
CA ALA A 230 10.03 -15.05 -6.41
C ALA A 230 10.98 -15.66 -7.44
N LEU A 231 10.46 -16.14 -8.58
CA LEU A 231 11.28 -16.70 -9.67
C LEU A 231 12.22 -15.65 -10.28
N ARG A 232 11.73 -14.43 -10.50
CA ARG A 232 12.58 -13.34 -10.98
C ARG A 232 13.67 -12.95 -9.96
N ALA A 233 13.35 -12.92 -8.66
CA ALA A 233 14.33 -12.66 -7.61
C ALA A 233 15.41 -13.76 -7.56
N GLN A 234 15.06 -14.99 -7.92
CA GLN A 234 15.98 -16.11 -8.14
C GLN A 234 16.78 -16.01 -9.46
N GLY A 235 16.49 -15.03 -10.33
CA GLY A 235 17.10 -14.86 -11.65
C GLY A 235 16.44 -15.69 -12.76
N ASN A 236 15.33 -16.37 -12.47
CA ASN A 236 14.62 -17.23 -13.42
C ASN A 236 13.53 -16.46 -14.18
N GLU A 237 13.97 -15.49 -14.98
CA GLU A 237 13.10 -14.60 -15.74
C GLU A 237 12.22 -15.35 -16.77
N ALA A 238 12.73 -16.45 -17.32
CA ALA A 238 12.02 -17.26 -18.31
C ALA A 238 10.75 -17.89 -17.73
N GLU A 239 10.78 -18.34 -16.48
CA GLU A 239 9.61 -18.89 -15.78
C GLU A 239 8.71 -17.82 -15.17
N ALA A 240 9.24 -16.64 -14.85
CA ALA A 240 8.46 -15.53 -14.29
C ALA A 240 7.49 -14.89 -15.30
N LYS A 241 7.95 -14.64 -16.54
CA LYS A 241 7.16 -13.98 -17.61
C LYS A 241 5.78 -14.60 -17.87
N PRO A 242 5.64 -15.92 -18.10
CA PRO A 242 4.32 -16.51 -18.35
C PRO A 242 3.37 -16.42 -17.15
N LEU A 243 3.90 -16.36 -15.91
CA LEU A 243 3.08 -16.19 -14.71
C LEU A 243 2.52 -14.77 -14.60
N PHE A 244 3.32 -13.74 -14.91
CA PHE A 244 2.81 -12.37 -14.98
C PHE A 244 1.71 -12.22 -16.04
N ALA A 245 1.89 -12.80 -17.23
CA ALA A 245 0.88 -12.77 -18.29
C ALA A 245 -0.42 -13.48 -17.87
N SER A 246 -0.30 -14.61 -17.15
CA SER A 246 -1.45 -15.35 -16.62
C SER A 246 -2.18 -14.54 -15.55
N ALA A 247 -1.44 -13.92 -14.62
CA ALA A 247 -2.00 -13.04 -13.61
C ALA A 247 -2.74 -11.85 -14.23
N GLU A 248 -2.16 -11.17 -15.22
CA GLU A 248 -2.79 -10.03 -15.91
C GLU A 248 -4.11 -10.42 -16.60
N LYS A 249 -4.17 -11.64 -17.16
CA LYS A 249 -5.37 -12.14 -17.84
C LYS A 249 -6.56 -12.24 -16.90
N ILE A 250 -6.36 -12.80 -15.70
CA ILE A 250 -7.43 -13.10 -14.74
C ILE A 250 -7.65 -11.98 -13.71
N ALA A 251 -6.71 -11.06 -13.56
CA ALA A 251 -6.82 -9.94 -12.63
C ALA A 251 -7.96 -8.98 -13.00
N PRO A 252 -8.64 -8.37 -12.01
CA PRO A 252 -9.55 -7.24 -12.23
C PRO A 252 -8.85 -6.07 -12.95
N ALA A 253 -9.61 -5.29 -13.72
CA ALA A 253 -9.08 -4.24 -14.59
C ALA A 253 -8.13 -3.26 -13.88
N GLN A 254 -8.48 -2.85 -12.65
CA GLN A 254 -7.70 -1.90 -11.85
C GLN A 254 -6.28 -2.38 -11.50
N PHE A 255 -6.00 -3.69 -11.54
CA PHE A 255 -4.69 -4.25 -11.23
C PHE A 255 -3.85 -4.57 -12.47
N LYS A 256 -4.43 -4.57 -13.68
CA LYS A 256 -3.74 -5.03 -14.89
C LYS A 256 -2.53 -4.19 -15.23
N ASP A 257 -2.66 -2.86 -15.17
CA ASP A 257 -1.55 -1.95 -15.49
C ASP A 257 -0.40 -2.07 -14.48
N GLN A 258 -0.73 -2.29 -13.21
CA GLN A 258 0.28 -2.56 -12.19
C GLN A 258 1.02 -3.87 -12.46
N ILE A 259 0.30 -4.94 -12.83
CA ILE A 259 0.92 -6.23 -13.19
C ILE A 259 1.84 -6.08 -14.41
N ARG A 260 1.44 -5.32 -15.44
CA ARG A 260 2.28 -5.02 -16.61
C ARG A 260 3.54 -4.24 -16.23
N GLN A 261 3.39 -3.24 -15.38
CA GLN A 261 4.52 -2.46 -14.90
C GLN A 261 5.48 -3.34 -14.11
N LEU A 262 4.98 -4.25 -13.29
CA LEU A 262 5.80 -5.22 -12.58
C LEU A 262 6.49 -6.18 -13.53
N ALA A 263 5.80 -6.69 -14.54
CA ALA A 263 6.36 -7.60 -15.54
C ALA A 263 7.46 -6.96 -16.40
N SER A 264 7.41 -5.64 -16.59
CA SER A 264 8.40 -4.89 -17.40
C SER A 264 9.64 -4.43 -16.63
N GLN A 265 9.66 -4.56 -15.29
CA GLN A 265 10.84 -4.25 -14.49
C GLN A 265 11.93 -5.32 -14.69
N PRO A 266 13.18 -4.92 -15.02
CA PRO A 266 14.30 -5.87 -15.15
C PRO A 266 14.58 -6.54 -13.81
N GLY A 267 14.90 -7.84 -13.85
CA GLY A 267 15.33 -8.59 -12.66
C GLY A 267 16.65 -8.04 -12.10
N GLN A 268 16.90 -8.22 -10.80
CA GLN A 268 18.13 -7.72 -10.14
C GLN A 268 19.43 -8.20 -10.82
N SER A 269 19.38 -9.36 -11.50
CA SER A 269 20.50 -9.93 -12.25
C SER A 269 20.86 -9.16 -13.54
N GLU A 270 19.92 -8.42 -14.14
CA GLU A 270 20.17 -7.60 -15.34
C GLU A 270 20.82 -6.24 -15.01
N LEU A 271 20.76 -5.81 -13.75
CA LEU A 271 21.33 -4.54 -13.28
C LEU A 271 22.81 -4.64 -12.85
N SER A 272 23.38 -5.84 -12.85
CA SER A 272 24.80 -6.03 -12.56
C SER A 272 25.63 -5.82 -13.84
N PRO A 273 26.57 -4.86 -13.91
CA PRO A 273 27.42 -4.71 -15.08
C PRO A 273 28.19 -6.01 -15.30
N ARG A 274 28.12 -6.55 -16.52
CA ARG A 274 28.99 -7.66 -16.94
C ARG A 274 30.43 -7.26 -16.59
N PRO A 275 31.20 -8.07 -15.84
CA PRO A 275 32.62 -7.80 -15.69
C PRO A 275 33.23 -7.74 -17.08
N ALA A 276 33.98 -6.67 -17.36
CA ALA A 276 34.74 -6.56 -18.59
C ALA A 276 35.60 -7.82 -18.72
N ALA A 277 35.43 -8.54 -19.84
CA ALA A 277 36.28 -9.67 -20.16
C ALA A 277 37.75 -9.19 -20.18
N PRO A 278 38.70 -10.02 -19.73
CA PRO A 278 40.10 -9.65 -19.54
C PRO A 278 40.79 -9.18 -20.83
#